data_AF-A0A966WGU5-F1
#
_entry.id   AF-A0A966WGU5-F1
#
_cell.length_a   1.000
_cell.length_b   1.000
_cell.length_c   1.000
_cell.angle_alpha   90.00
_cell.angle_beta   90.00
_cell.angle_gamma   90.00
#
_symmetry.space_group_name_H-M   'P 1'
#
loop_
_entity.id
_entity.type
_entity.pdbx_description
1 polymer ?
#
loop_
_entity_poly.entity_id
_entity_poly.type
_entity_poly.pdbx_seq_one_letter_code
_entity_poly.pdbx_strand_id
1 'polypeptide(L)'
;MEQGAIQLYANQITYPLPINTVDLVETTIRTGIGSNQTDINISRISVSTYSTIPNKLATGRPIQIYIDRLGGQTYVFTGTLAANITSSSTTVPMSSLTGVPYAGYANIGSETIYYYGTSTQAQNVATGVSAFATLNNVLRGQNNTTAASHSSGATVSNTQFPNITVWPAPDQGSISTPYYTLIYWRLRRLQDAGNGVNVEDIPFRFQEALIAGLAYKLSMKVEGGMERMGMLKAQYDEAWQLASEEDREKAPLRLVPRQGFLGFGGY
;
A
#
# COMPACT_ATOMS: atom_id res chain seq x y z
N MET A 1 9.94 -13.13 -12.41
CA MET A 1 10.18 -11.69 -12.28
C MET A 1 9.42 -10.99 -13.40
N GLU A 2 8.73 -9.89 -13.12
CA GLU A 2 7.83 -9.23 -14.08
C GLU A 2 8.01 -7.71 -13.98
N GLN A 3 8.06 -7.02 -15.11
CA GLN A 3 8.04 -5.56 -15.15
C GLN A 3 6.61 -5.04 -15.01
N GLY A 4 6.43 -4.02 -14.18
CA GLY A 4 5.20 -3.24 -14.11
C GLY A 4 5.46 -1.75 -14.27
N ALA A 5 4.39 -1.02 -14.57
CA ALA A 5 4.41 0.43 -14.69
C ALA A 5 3.19 1.01 -13.97
N ILE A 6 3.40 2.08 -13.18
CA ILE A 6 2.35 2.85 -12.54
C ILE A 6 2.53 4.32 -12.93
N GLN A 7 1.47 4.93 -13.45
CA GLN A 7 1.43 6.37 -13.68
C GLN A 7 1.27 7.08 -12.33
N LEU A 8 2.12 8.07 -12.10
CA LEU A 8 2.02 8.89 -10.89
C LEU A 8 1.32 10.21 -11.24
N TYR A 9 0.40 10.60 -10.36
CA TYR A 9 -0.42 11.78 -10.50
C TYR A 9 -0.07 12.82 -9.44
N ALA A 10 -0.28 14.09 -9.79
CA ALA A 10 0.03 15.21 -8.91
C ALA A 10 -0.68 15.04 -7.55
N ASN A 11 0.05 15.26 -6.47
CA ASN A 11 -0.42 15.19 -5.08
C ASN A 11 -0.89 13.81 -4.58
N GLN A 12 -0.79 12.74 -5.39
CA GLN A 12 -1.05 11.38 -4.94
C GLN A 12 0.27 10.69 -4.57
N ILE A 13 0.37 10.21 -3.32
CA ILE A 13 1.59 9.58 -2.80
C ILE A 13 1.51 8.06 -2.79
N THR A 14 0.32 7.47 -2.69
CA THR A 14 0.14 6.03 -2.48
C THR A 14 -0.53 5.38 -3.69
N TYR A 15 0.01 4.25 -4.13
CA TYR A 15 -0.45 3.52 -5.31
C TYR A 15 -0.51 2.02 -5.04
N PRO A 16 -1.57 1.33 -5.50
CA PRO A 16 -1.70 -0.10 -5.28
C PRO A 16 -0.78 -0.86 -6.25
N LEU A 17 -0.17 -1.92 -5.74
CA LEU A 17 0.46 -2.96 -6.53
C LEU A 17 -0.52 -4.12 -6.68
N PRO A 18 -0.42 -4.92 -7.74
CA PRO A 18 -1.30 -6.07 -7.87
C PRO A 18 -1.05 -7.07 -6.73
N ILE A 19 -2.12 -7.70 -6.24
CA ILE A 19 -2.18 -8.51 -5.02
C ILE A 19 -1.12 -9.63 -4.92
N ASN A 20 -0.71 -10.17 -6.06
CA ASN A 20 0.31 -11.21 -6.13
C ASN A 20 1.74 -10.68 -6.01
N THR A 21 1.95 -9.39 -5.71
CA THR A 21 3.28 -8.81 -5.51
C THR A 21 3.84 -9.21 -4.16
N VAL A 22 5.02 -9.84 -4.16
CA VAL A 22 5.78 -10.16 -2.93
C VAL A 22 6.67 -8.99 -2.55
N ASP A 23 7.49 -8.52 -3.50
CA ASP A 23 8.40 -7.40 -3.29
C ASP A 23 8.80 -6.75 -4.62
N LEU A 24 9.36 -5.54 -4.52
CA LEU A 24 9.99 -4.84 -5.65
C LEU A 24 11.51 -5.00 -5.55
N VAL A 25 12.11 -5.42 -6.67
CA VAL A 25 13.56 -5.66 -6.82
C VAL A 25 14.25 -4.38 -7.30
N GLU A 26 13.71 -3.80 -8.36
CA GLU A 26 14.24 -2.59 -8.97
C GLU A 26 13.11 -1.60 -9.19
N THR A 27 13.39 -0.32 -8.95
CA THR A 27 12.43 0.77 -9.11
C THR A 27 13.12 1.98 -9.71
N THR A 28 12.51 2.56 -10.75
CA THR A 28 12.96 3.80 -11.38
C THR A 28 11.77 4.69 -11.70
N ILE A 29 11.98 6.00 -11.66
CA ILE A 29 11.02 6.99 -12.15
C ILE A 29 11.39 7.34 -13.58
N ARG A 30 10.49 7.04 -14.51
CA ARG A 30 10.60 7.41 -15.91
C ARG A 30 9.90 8.73 -16.17
N THR A 31 10.56 9.62 -16.92
CA THR A 31 9.97 10.82 -17.52
C THR A 31 10.14 10.81 -19.03
N GLY A 32 9.28 11.54 -19.74
CA GLY A 32 9.30 11.63 -21.20
C GLY A 32 8.58 10.47 -21.92
N ILE A 33 8.49 10.58 -23.24
CA ILE A 33 7.78 9.62 -24.11
C ILE A 33 8.65 9.21 -25.30
N GLY A 34 8.44 8.00 -25.81
CA GLY A 34 9.17 7.48 -26.98
C GLY A 34 10.69 7.50 -26.77
N SER A 35 11.41 8.10 -27.71
CA SER A 35 12.88 8.13 -27.70
C SER A 35 13.50 9.14 -26.74
N ASN A 36 12.70 10.05 -26.13
CA ASN A 36 13.17 11.05 -25.16
C ASN A 36 12.93 10.60 -23.71
N GLN A 37 12.88 9.29 -23.48
CA GLN A 37 12.68 8.74 -22.14
C GLN A 37 13.95 8.84 -21.31
N THR A 38 13.78 9.26 -20.06
CA THR A 38 14.85 9.30 -19.06
C THR A 38 14.41 8.56 -17.82
N ASP A 39 15.23 7.60 -17.39
CA ASP A 39 15.02 6.83 -16.17
C ASP A 39 15.89 7.38 -15.05
N ILE A 40 15.24 7.66 -13.92
CA ILE A 40 15.86 8.25 -12.74
C ILE A 40 15.74 7.24 -11.61
N ASN A 41 16.88 6.92 -10.97
CA ASN A 41 16.87 6.00 -9.84
C ASN A 41 16.14 6.61 -8.63
N ILE A 42 15.37 5.78 -7.93
CA ILE A 42 14.65 6.16 -6.70
C ILE A 42 15.14 5.29 -5.54
N SER A 43 15.34 5.89 -4.37
CA SER A 43 15.87 5.18 -3.21
C SER A 43 14.74 4.59 -2.37
N ARG A 44 14.85 3.29 -2.04
CA ARG A 44 13.94 2.66 -1.10
C ARG A 44 14.25 3.10 0.34
N ILE A 45 13.21 3.40 1.11
CA ILE A 45 13.29 3.74 2.55
C ILE A 45 12.34 2.86 3.37
N SER A 46 12.67 2.63 4.65
CA SER A 46 11.78 1.97 5.61
C SER A 46 10.58 2.85 6.01
N VAL A 47 9.56 2.19 6.58
CA VAL A 47 8.39 2.86 7.18
C VAL A 47 8.81 3.82 8.29
N SER A 48 9.82 3.46 9.09
CA SER A 48 10.36 4.28 10.16
C SER A 48 10.97 5.56 9.61
N THR A 49 11.82 5.45 8.58
CA THR A 49 12.40 6.61 7.89
C THR A 49 11.30 7.51 7.32
N TYR A 50 10.32 6.92 6.62
CA TYR A 50 9.19 7.68 6.08
C TYR A 50 8.37 8.38 7.18
N SER A 51 8.19 7.75 8.34
CA SER A 51 7.44 8.33 9.45
C SER A 51 8.13 9.53 10.10
N THR A 52 9.46 9.65 9.98
CA THR A 52 10.21 10.81 10.50
C THR A 52 10.12 12.04 9.59
N ILE A 53 9.62 11.91 8.35
CA ILE A 53 9.46 13.02 7.42
C ILE A 53 8.37 13.98 7.96
N PRO A 54 8.71 15.24 8.29
CA PRO A 54 7.75 16.16 8.92
C PRO A 54 6.62 16.58 7.96
N ASN A 55 6.95 16.87 6.70
CA ASN A 55 5.98 17.25 5.69
C ASN A 55 5.85 16.17 4.61
N LYS A 56 4.86 15.29 4.78
CA LYS A 56 4.53 14.22 3.83
C LYS A 56 3.83 14.74 2.56
N LEU A 57 3.31 15.97 2.61
CA LEU A 57 2.61 16.63 1.51
C LEU A 57 3.54 17.53 0.69
N ALA A 58 4.84 17.53 0.97
CA ALA A 58 5.81 18.23 0.14
C ALA A 58 5.72 17.69 -1.29
N THR A 59 5.63 18.59 -2.27
CA THR A 59 5.51 18.24 -3.68
C THR A 59 6.85 18.37 -4.39
N GLY A 60 7.09 17.51 -5.37
CA GLY A 60 8.24 17.54 -6.25
C GLY A 60 8.40 16.21 -6.98
N ARG A 61 9.45 16.09 -7.79
CA ARG A 61 9.79 14.79 -8.38
C ARG A 61 10.05 13.77 -7.26
N PRO A 62 9.38 12.61 -7.25
CA PRO A 62 9.64 11.60 -6.24
C PRO A 62 11.09 11.10 -6.29
N ILE A 63 11.71 10.98 -5.11
CA ILE A 63 13.10 10.52 -4.94
C ILE A 63 13.24 9.37 -3.94
N GLN A 64 12.19 9.10 -3.17
CA GLN A 64 12.12 8.04 -2.20
C GLN A 64 10.86 7.21 -2.38
N ILE A 65 10.97 5.92 -2.11
CA ILE A 65 9.86 4.98 -2.14
C ILE A 65 9.87 4.10 -0.90
N TYR A 66 8.73 3.95 -0.26
CA TYR A 66 8.47 2.93 0.75
C TYR A 66 7.43 1.95 0.19
N ILE A 67 7.52 0.69 0.59
CA ILE A 67 6.67 -0.39 0.09
C ILE A 67 5.99 -1.03 1.29
N ASP A 68 4.67 -1.01 1.27
CA ASP A 68 3.86 -1.74 2.22
C ASP A 68 3.41 -3.08 1.60
N ARG A 69 3.74 -4.18 2.27
CA ARG A 69 3.56 -5.55 1.76
C ARG A 69 2.37 -6.22 2.43
N LEU A 70 1.18 -5.68 2.18
CA LEU A 70 -0.06 -6.18 2.78
C LEU A 70 -0.49 -7.56 2.23
N GLY A 71 -1.33 -8.25 2.99
CA GLY A 71 -1.70 -9.65 2.76
C GLY A 71 -2.62 -9.90 1.56
N GLY A 72 -3.24 -8.86 1.00
CA GLY A 72 -4.20 -9.01 -0.10
C GLY A 72 -5.62 -9.35 0.32
N GLN A 73 -5.90 -9.43 1.62
CA GLN A 73 -7.22 -9.83 2.12
C GLN A 73 -8.29 -8.79 1.78
N THR A 74 -9.51 -9.27 1.52
CA THR A 74 -10.66 -8.42 1.23
C THR A 74 -11.69 -8.51 2.34
N TYR A 75 -11.97 -7.36 2.97
CA TYR A 75 -12.94 -7.23 4.06
C TYR A 75 -14.15 -6.46 3.57
N VAL A 76 -15.36 -6.97 3.79
CA VAL A 76 -16.58 -6.24 3.47
C VAL A 76 -16.87 -5.23 4.59
N PHE A 77 -17.08 -3.97 4.24
CA PHE A 77 -17.48 -2.97 5.23
C PHE A 77 -18.91 -3.21 5.68
N THR A 78 -19.20 -2.87 6.93
CA THR A 78 -20.58 -2.93 7.46
C THR A 78 -21.49 -1.91 6.77
N GLY A 79 -20.94 -0.76 6.35
CA GLY A 79 -21.67 0.26 5.60
C GLY A 79 -21.67 0.02 4.08
N THR A 80 -22.81 0.26 3.46
CA THR A 80 -22.99 0.32 2.00
C THR A 80 -22.95 1.77 1.48
N LEU A 81 -22.89 1.94 0.16
CA LEU A 81 -22.99 3.24 -0.50
C LEU A 81 -24.35 3.90 -0.19
N ALA A 82 -24.36 5.09 0.43
CA ALA A 82 -25.59 5.73 0.88
C ALA A 82 -26.33 6.55 -0.20
N ALA A 83 -25.64 6.97 -1.25
CA ALA A 83 -26.23 7.69 -2.37
C ALA A 83 -25.47 7.39 -3.67
N ASN A 84 -26.11 7.62 -4.81
CA ASN A 84 -25.49 7.38 -6.12
C ASN A 84 -24.21 8.21 -6.28
N ILE A 85 -23.19 7.60 -6.89
CA ILE A 85 -21.94 8.28 -7.28
C ILE A 85 -21.74 8.18 -8.79
N THR A 86 -21.07 9.17 -9.37
CA THR A 86 -20.66 9.20 -10.78
C THR A 86 -19.20 8.80 -10.91
N SER A 87 -18.68 8.62 -12.12
CA SER A 87 -17.25 8.31 -12.36
C SER A 87 -16.28 9.43 -11.95
N SER A 88 -16.79 10.64 -11.69
CA SER A 88 -16.00 11.81 -11.29
C SER A 88 -16.15 12.19 -9.81
N SER A 89 -16.94 11.45 -9.03
CA SER A 89 -17.16 11.76 -7.61
C SER A 89 -15.85 11.66 -6.83
N THR A 90 -15.46 12.77 -6.18
CA THR A 90 -14.30 12.88 -5.28
C THR A 90 -14.66 12.66 -3.81
N THR A 91 -15.95 12.45 -3.53
CA THR A 91 -16.48 12.10 -2.20
C THR A 91 -17.45 10.95 -2.40
N VAL A 92 -17.37 9.94 -1.53
CA VAL A 92 -18.22 8.74 -1.60
C VAL A 92 -19.09 8.67 -0.34
N PRO A 93 -20.42 8.79 -0.46
CA PRO A 93 -21.35 8.76 0.66
C PRO A 93 -21.53 7.34 1.17
N MET A 94 -21.38 7.15 2.48
CA MET A 94 -21.45 5.87 3.18
C MET A 94 -22.58 5.88 4.20
N SER A 95 -23.27 4.75 4.35
CA SER A 95 -24.33 4.57 5.36
C SER A 95 -23.76 4.41 6.77
N SER A 96 -22.56 3.88 6.88
CA SER A 96 -21.79 3.80 8.14
C SER A 96 -20.29 3.77 7.84
N LEU A 97 -19.49 4.28 8.77
CA LEU A 97 -18.02 4.18 8.76
C LEU A 97 -17.48 3.18 9.78
N THR A 98 -18.34 2.39 10.43
CA THR A 98 -17.88 1.34 11.37
C THR A 98 -16.95 0.36 10.65
N GLY A 99 -15.73 0.21 11.17
CA GLY A 99 -14.71 -0.66 10.57
C GLY A 99 -14.03 -0.10 9.32
N VAL A 100 -14.32 1.15 8.93
CA VAL A 100 -13.66 1.82 7.80
C VAL A 100 -12.44 2.59 8.32
N PRO A 101 -11.21 2.27 7.84
CA PRO A 101 -10.01 3.03 8.19
C PRO A 101 -10.09 4.50 7.76
N TYR A 102 -9.23 5.36 8.31
CA TYR A 102 -9.17 6.78 7.91
C TYR A 102 -8.71 6.98 6.45
N ALA A 103 -7.83 6.10 5.96
CA ALA A 103 -7.33 6.11 4.59
C ALA A 103 -7.09 4.67 4.12
N GLY A 104 -7.21 4.45 2.83
CA GLY A 104 -6.97 3.13 2.23
C GLY A 104 -7.70 2.95 0.91
N TYR A 105 -7.96 1.69 0.57
CA TYR A 105 -8.70 1.33 -0.63
C TYR A 105 -10.12 0.91 -0.29
N ALA A 106 -11.02 1.08 -1.25
CA ALA A 106 -12.35 0.52 -1.21
C ALA A 106 -12.71 0.02 -2.61
N ASN A 107 -13.45 -1.08 -2.69
CA ASN A 107 -14.00 -1.61 -3.92
C ASN A 107 -15.51 -1.42 -3.90
N ILE A 108 -16.05 -0.97 -5.03
CA ILE A 108 -17.47 -0.83 -5.27
C ILE A 108 -17.74 -1.48 -6.63
N GLY A 109 -18.49 -2.59 -6.64
CA GLY A 109 -18.60 -3.42 -7.84
C GLY A 109 -17.23 -3.90 -8.33
N SER A 110 -16.91 -3.61 -9.59
CA SER A 110 -15.60 -3.92 -10.20
C SER A 110 -14.57 -2.79 -10.12
N GLU A 111 -14.89 -1.69 -9.44
CA GLU A 111 -14.00 -0.52 -9.33
C GLU A 111 -13.27 -0.51 -7.99
N THR A 112 -11.96 -0.28 -8.02
CA THR A 112 -11.16 0.04 -6.84
C THR A 112 -10.93 1.55 -6.77
N ILE A 113 -11.19 2.13 -5.61
CA ILE A 113 -10.95 3.54 -5.29
C ILE A 113 -9.92 3.64 -4.17
N TYR A 114 -9.17 4.74 -4.16
CA TYR A 114 -8.34 5.14 -3.03
C TYR A 114 -8.99 6.34 -2.35
N TYR A 115 -8.96 6.41 -1.03
CA TYR A 115 -9.48 7.54 -0.28
C TYR A 115 -8.53 7.91 0.85
N TYR A 116 -8.52 9.20 1.20
CA TYR A 116 -7.81 9.69 2.36
C TYR A 116 -8.68 10.72 3.09
N GLY A 117 -9.10 10.34 4.29
CA GLY A 117 -10.04 11.11 5.09
C GLY A 117 -11.43 10.51 5.08
N THR A 118 -12.05 10.56 6.26
CA THR A 118 -13.43 10.16 6.49
C THR A 118 -14.12 11.22 7.34
N SER A 119 -15.41 11.44 7.08
CA SER A 119 -16.26 12.31 7.91
C SER A 119 -17.48 11.52 8.36
N THR A 120 -17.74 11.51 9.65
CA THR A 120 -18.95 10.89 10.21
C THR A 120 -20.19 11.67 9.77
N GLN A 121 -21.34 10.99 9.78
CA GLN A 121 -22.62 11.63 9.45
C GLN A 121 -22.88 12.86 10.33
N ALA A 122 -22.63 12.76 11.64
CA ALA A 122 -22.83 13.86 12.58
C ALA A 122 -21.98 15.09 12.22
N GLN A 123 -20.71 14.89 11.80
CA GLN A 123 -19.83 15.99 11.37
C GLN A 123 -20.34 16.65 10.09
N ASN A 124 -20.76 15.86 9.11
CA ASN A 124 -21.27 16.38 7.84
C ASN A 124 -22.61 17.10 7.99
N VAL A 125 -23.52 16.58 8.83
CA VAL A 125 -24.81 17.20 9.12
C VAL A 125 -24.63 18.52 9.89
N ALA A 126 -23.72 18.56 10.86
CA ALA A 126 -23.42 19.78 11.62
C ALA A 126 -22.85 20.93 10.76
N THR A 127 -22.17 20.59 9.66
CA THR A 127 -21.56 21.56 8.75
C THR A 127 -22.36 21.77 7.46
N GLY A 128 -23.46 21.05 7.27
CA GLY A 128 -24.30 21.11 6.06
C GLY A 128 -23.63 20.53 4.81
N VAL A 129 -22.53 19.80 4.93
CA VAL A 129 -21.75 19.26 3.80
C VAL A 129 -22.45 18.06 3.14
N SER A 130 -23.06 17.19 3.95
CA SER A 130 -23.75 15.98 3.47
C SER A 130 -24.71 15.44 4.54
N ALA A 131 -25.76 14.73 4.10
CA ALA A 131 -26.67 14.01 5.00
C ALA A 131 -26.13 12.64 5.45
N PHE A 132 -24.97 12.22 4.94
CA PHE A 132 -24.39 10.89 5.15
C PHE A 132 -22.96 10.98 5.69
N ALA A 133 -22.44 9.87 6.18
CA ALA A 133 -21.00 9.75 6.37
C ALA A 133 -20.30 9.72 5.01
N THR A 134 -19.03 10.10 4.93
CA THR A 134 -18.32 10.19 3.64
C THR A 134 -16.89 9.68 3.70
N LEU A 135 -16.47 9.00 2.63
CA LEU A 135 -15.06 8.89 2.26
C LEU A 135 -14.70 10.13 1.47
N ASN A 136 -13.62 10.79 1.86
CA ASN A 136 -13.20 12.07 1.29
C ASN A 136 -11.97 11.90 0.42
N ASN A 137 -11.76 12.87 -0.47
CA ASN A 137 -10.61 12.95 -1.36
C ASN A 137 -10.37 11.65 -2.15
N VAL A 138 -11.47 11.14 -2.69
CA VAL A 138 -11.49 9.86 -3.38
C VAL A 138 -10.85 9.99 -4.76
N LEU A 139 -9.86 9.15 -5.00
CA LEU A 139 -9.24 8.93 -6.30
C LEU A 139 -9.83 7.65 -6.92
N ARG A 140 -10.38 7.78 -8.11
CA ARG A 140 -11.17 6.74 -8.79
C ARG A 140 -10.32 5.86 -9.70
N GLY A 141 -10.84 4.70 -10.11
CA GLY A 141 -10.19 3.84 -11.10
C GLY A 141 -8.76 3.39 -10.75
N GLN A 142 -8.52 3.05 -9.48
CA GLN A 142 -7.21 2.58 -9.02
C GLN A 142 -6.97 1.12 -9.43
N ASN A 143 -5.72 0.66 -9.37
CA ASN A 143 -5.33 -0.72 -9.69
C ASN A 143 -5.83 -1.20 -11.08
N ASN A 144 -5.73 -0.35 -12.10
CA ASN A 144 -6.20 -0.59 -13.47
C ASN A 144 -7.71 -0.84 -13.61
N THR A 145 -8.51 -0.46 -12.61
CA THR A 145 -9.97 -0.45 -12.74
C THR A 145 -10.45 0.81 -13.45
N THR A 146 -11.66 0.78 -14.02
CA THR A 146 -12.25 1.94 -14.68
C THR A 146 -13.23 2.64 -13.74
N ALA A 147 -13.14 3.97 -13.64
CA ALA A 147 -14.07 4.76 -12.86
C ALA A 147 -15.49 4.66 -13.42
N ALA A 148 -16.45 4.25 -12.59
CA ALA A 148 -17.82 4.00 -12.99
C ALA A 148 -18.83 4.75 -12.09
N SER A 149 -20.07 4.86 -12.54
CA SER A 149 -21.18 5.25 -11.68
C SER A 149 -21.67 4.05 -10.86
N HIS A 150 -21.99 4.27 -9.59
CA HIS A 150 -22.52 3.22 -8.72
C HIS A 150 -23.82 3.69 -8.05
N SER A 151 -24.77 2.77 -7.90
CA SER A 151 -26.07 3.06 -7.31
C SER A 151 -26.05 2.87 -5.79
N SER A 152 -26.83 3.68 -5.07
CA SER A 152 -27.02 3.54 -3.62
C SER A 152 -27.40 2.11 -3.24
N GLY A 153 -26.90 1.64 -2.10
CA GLY A 153 -27.05 0.27 -1.62
C GLY A 153 -25.92 -0.67 -2.08
N ALA A 154 -25.03 -0.23 -2.97
CA ALA A 154 -23.88 -1.03 -3.39
C ALA A 154 -22.99 -1.41 -2.19
N THR A 155 -22.61 -2.68 -2.13
CA THR A 155 -21.64 -3.20 -1.15
C THR A 155 -20.29 -2.53 -1.37
N VAL A 156 -19.64 -2.16 -0.27
CA VAL A 156 -18.28 -1.60 -0.28
C VAL A 156 -17.37 -2.52 0.52
N SER A 157 -16.21 -2.85 -0.05
CA SER A 157 -15.23 -3.73 0.60
C SER A 157 -13.82 -3.17 0.52
N ASN A 158 -12.95 -3.39 1.49
CA ASN A 158 -11.54 -3.03 1.43
C ASN A 158 -10.68 -4.23 1.06
N THR A 159 -9.95 -4.15 -0.05
CA THR A 159 -8.85 -5.06 -0.33
C THR A 159 -7.54 -4.44 0.13
N GLN A 160 -6.82 -5.13 1.01
CA GLN A 160 -5.50 -4.75 1.48
C GLN A 160 -4.42 -5.03 0.42
N PHE A 161 -4.40 -4.22 -0.63
CA PHE A 161 -3.38 -4.31 -1.68
C PHE A 161 -1.99 -4.05 -1.10
N PRO A 162 -0.97 -4.85 -1.48
CA PRO A 162 0.41 -4.39 -1.40
C PRO A 162 0.47 -3.04 -2.12
N ASN A 163 1.16 -2.06 -1.55
CA ASN A 163 1.16 -0.72 -2.10
C ASN A 163 2.53 -0.08 -1.96
N ILE A 164 2.71 0.98 -2.71
CA ILE A 164 3.88 1.84 -2.62
C ILE A 164 3.46 3.19 -2.13
N THR A 165 4.35 3.86 -1.41
CA THR A 165 4.23 5.27 -1.10
C THR A 165 5.49 5.99 -1.56
N VAL A 166 5.32 7.00 -2.40
CA VAL A 166 6.41 7.80 -2.95
C VAL A 166 6.54 9.13 -2.20
N TRP A 167 7.75 9.65 -2.11
CA TRP A 167 8.02 10.97 -1.56
C TRP A 167 9.17 11.68 -2.29
N PRO A 168 9.13 13.01 -2.50
CA PRO A 168 7.98 13.91 -2.38
C PRO A 168 6.76 13.46 -3.19
N ALA A 169 5.58 14.01 -2.87
CA ALA A 169 4.40 13.81 -3.69
C ALA A 169 4.66 14.35 -5.10
N PRO A 170 4.30 13.64 -6.19
CA PRO A 170 4.48 14.16 -7.53
C PRO A 170 3.89 15.57 -7.66
N ASP A 171 4.65 16.49 -8.22
CA ASP A 171 4.22 17.88 -8.44
C ASP A 171 3.39 18.05 -9.72
N GLN A 172 3.48 17.09 -10.64
CA GLN A 172 2.87 17.15 -11.97
C GLN A 172 2.36 15.77 -12.42
N GLY A 173 1.47 15.79 -13.40
CA GLY A 173 0.87 14.60 -14.01
C GLY A 173 -0.63 14.49 -13.70
N SER A 174 -1.41 14.15 -14.72
CA SER A 174 -2.85 13.89 -14.63
C SER A 174 -3.19 12.56 -15.30
N ILE A 175 -4.42 12.07 -15.11
CA ILE A 175 -4.92 10.85 -15.78
C ILE A 175 -4.81 10.99 -17.31
N SER A 176 -5.13 12.16 -17.86
CA SER A 176 -5.05 12.42 -19.31
C SER A 176 -3.63 12.69 -19.81
N THR A 177 -2.75 13.18 -18.94
CA THR A 177 -1.38 13.58 -19.27
C THR A 177 -0.42 13.16 -18.15
N PRO A 178 -0.07 11.86 -18.06
CA PRO A 178 0.86 11.38 -17.05
C PRO A 178 2.25 11.96 -17.33
N TYR A 179 2.93 12.42 -16.28
CA TYR A 179 4.27 13.03 -16.40
C TYR A 179 5.36 12.10 -15.84
N TYR A 180 5.13 11.56 -14.64
CA TYR A 180 5.99 10.57 -14.02
C TYR A 180 5.38 9.18 -14.16
N THR A 181 6.19 8.20 -14.56
CA THR A 181 5.80 6.78 -14.52
C THR A 181 6.80 6.02 -13.67
N LEU A 182 6.33 5.39 -12.61
CA LEU A 182 7.16 4.44 -11.87
C LEU A 182 7.26 3.15 -12.67
N ILE A 183 8.47 2.78 -13.05
CA ILE A 183 8.80 1.48 -13.61
C ILE A 183 9.39 0.63 -12.50
N TYR A 184 8.87 -0.59 -12.35
CA TYR A 184 9.33 -1.48 -11.30
C TYR A 184 9.44 -2.92 -11.79
N TRP A 185 10.34 -3.67 -11.15
CA TRP A 185 10.46 -5.11 -11.32
C TRP A 185 10.01 -5.78 -10.05
N ARG A 186 9.03 -6.66 -10.16
CA ARG A 186 8.45 -7.34 -9.00
C ARG A 186 8.74 -8.83 -8.97
N LEU A 187 8.88 -9.33 -7.75
CA LEU A 187 8.69 -10.73 -7.43
C LEU A 187 7.20 -10.99 -7.26
N ARG A 188 6.68 -11.99 -7.97
CA ARG A 188 5.28 -12.39 -7.91
C ARG A 188 5.13 -13.72 -7.21
N ARG A 189 4.04 -13.87 -6.47
CA ARG A 189 3.59 -15.16 -5.94
C ARG A 189 3.19 -16.09 -7.09
N LEU A 190 3.16 -17.39 -6.80
CA LEU A 190 2.53 -18.37 -7.67
C LEU A 190 1.09 -17.94 -7.93
N GLN A 191 0.62 -18.10 -9.18
CA GLN A 191 -0.60 -17.44 -9.66
C GLN A 191 -1.90 -18.08 -9.15
N ASP A 192 -1.80 -19.22 -8.46
CA ASP A 192 -2.96 -19.97 -7.98
C ASP A 192 -2.60 -20.69 -6.67
N ALA A 193 -3.19 -20.23 -5.58
CA ALA A 193 -3.18 -20.90 -4.28
C ALA A 193 -4.61 -21.13 -3.74
N GLY A 194 -5.62 -21.00 -4.60
CA GLY A 194 -7.04 -21.17 -4.24
C GLY A 194 -7.66 -20.03 -3.43
N ASN A 195 -8.99 -19.92 -3.51
CA ASN A 195 -9.81 -19.01 -2.71
C ASN A 195 -9.94 -19.53 -1.26
N GLY A 196 -8.86 -19.44 -0.48
CA GLY A 196 -8.92 -19.68 0.95
C GLY A 196 -9.91 -18.70 1.58
N VAL A 197 -11.05 -19.19 2.06
CA VAL A 197 -12.17 -18.38 2.59
C VAL A 197 -11.77 -17.61 3.85
N ASN A 198 -10.75 -18.09 4.57
CA ASN A 198 -10.15 -17.40 5.72
C ASN A 198 -8.62 -17.57 5.62
N VAL A 199 -7.92 -16.54 5.17
CA VAL A 199 -6.46 -16.46 5.29
C VAL A 199 -6.16 -15.63 6.53
N GLU A 200 -5.14 -16.03 7.28
CA GLU A 200 -4.68 -15.24 8.43
C GLU A 200 -4.15 -13.87 7.99
N ASP A 201 -4.54 -12.80 8.70
CA ASP A 201 -4.04 -11.44 8.46
C ASP A 201 -2.62 -11.28 9.04
N ILE A 202 -1.69 -12.00 8.45
CA ILE A 202 -0.27 -11.87 8.71
C ILE A 202 0.48 -11.63 7.40
N PRO A 203 1.56 -10.83 7.42
CA PRO A 203 2.39 -10.69 6.24
C PRO A 203 2.94 -12.06 5.82
N PHE A 204 2.84 -12.41 4.53
CA PHE A 204 3.16 -13.74 4.00
C PHE A 204 4.51 -14.32 4.45
N ARG A 205 5.51 -13.46 4.73
CA ARG A 205 6.82 -13.88 5.26
C ARG A 205 6.75 -14.57 6.63
N PHE A 206 5.75 -14.25 7.44
CA PHE A 206 5.53 -14.85 8.76
C PHE A 206 4.63 -16.09 8.71
N GLN A 207 4.12 -16.48 7.54
CA GLN A 207 3.23 -17.62 7.40
C GLN A 207 3.89 -18.93 7.84
N GLU A 208 5.11 -19.19 7.35
CA GLU A 208 5.87 -20.38 7.72
C GLU A 208 6.22 -20.40 9.21
N ALA A 209 6.58 -19.24 9.78
CA ALA A 209 6.86 -19.11 11.20
C ALA A 209 5.61 -19.39 12.05
N LEU A 210 4.42 -18.96 11.61
CA LEU A 210 3.16 -19.26 12.30
C LEU A 210 2.85 -20.76 12.27
N ILE A 211 2.97 -21.40 11.10
CA ILE A 211 2.70 -22.83 10.92
C ILE A 211 3.68 -23.67 11.76
N ALA A 212 4.98 -23.39 11.70
CA ALA A 212 6.00 -24.08 12.49
C ALA A 212 5.81 -23.87 14.00
N GLY A 213 5.46 -22.64 14.42
CA GLY A 213 5.16 -22.33 15.81
C GLY A 213 3.94 -23.06 16.34
N LEU A 214 2.88 -23.18 15.52
CA LEU A 214 1.69 -23.96 15.86
C LEU A 214 2.03 -25.45 15.98
N ALA A 215 2.78 -26.02 15.03
CA ALA A 215 3.21 -27.41 15.06
C ALA A 215 4.05 -27.73 16.32
N TYR A 216 4.97 -26.83 16.70
CA TYR A 216 5.73 -26.94 17.95
C TYR A 216 4.80 -26.93 19.17
N LYS A 217 3.85 -26.00 19.27
CA LYS A 217 2.89 -25.95 20.39
C LYS A 217 1.96 -27.15 20.42
N LEU A 218 1.60 -27.71 19.27
CA LEU A 218 0.79 -28.92 19.18
C LEU A 218 1.57 -30.14 19.70
N SER A 219 2.88 -30.22 19.38
CA SER A 219 3.75 -31.33 19.83
C SER A 219 3.87 -31.43 21.36
N MET A 220 3.64 -30.34 22.09
CA MET A 220 3.58 -30.35 23.57
C MET A 220 2.33 -31.02 24.14
N LYS A 221 1.26 -31.10 23.35
CA LYS A 221 -0.06 -31.58 23.79
C LYS A 221 -0.43 -32.94 23.20
N VAL A 222 0.29 -33.40 22.18
CA VAL A 222 0.01 -34.65 21.46
C VAL A 222 0.96 -35.75 21.93
N GLU A 223 0.38 -36.92 22.21
CA GLU A 223 1.12 -38.14 22.57
C GLU A 223 2.02 -38.58 21.40
N GLY A 224 3.31 -38.83 21.66
CA GLY A 224 4.32 -39.10 20.61
C GLY A 224 4.94 -37.85 19.96
N GLY A 225 4.54 -36.64 20.36
CA GLY A 225 5.14 -35.38 19.85
C GLY A 225 6.53 -35.05 20.40
N MET A 226 6.95 -35.69 21.49
CA MET A 226 8.17 -35.35 22.23
C MET A 226 9.46 -35.62 21.44
N GLU A 227 9.48 -36.66 20.60
CA GLU A 227 10.61 -36.98 19.73
C GLU A 227 10.84 -35.93 18.64
N ARG A 228 9.75 -35.30 18.15
CA ARG A 228 9.77 -34.31 17.08
C ARG A 228 9.89 -32.87 17.59
N MET A 229 9.69 -32.65 18.89
CA MET A 229 9.67 -31.33 19.52
C MET A 229 10.96 -30.55 19.28
N GLY A 230 12.13 -31.20 19.39
CA GLY A 230 13.42 -30.56 19.16
C GLY A 230 13.59 -30.07 17.72
N MET A 231 13.22 -30.90 16.75
CA MET A 231 13.27 -30.55 15.33
C MET A 231 12.28 -29.43 14.98
N LEU A 232 11.04 -29.52 15.48
CA LEU A 232 9.99 -28.51 15.24
C LEU A 232 10.37 -27.14 15.82
N LYS A 233 11.02 -27.11 16.99
CA LYS A 233 11.56 -25.87 17.55
C LYS A 233 12.64 -25.27 16.65
N ALA A 234 13.57 -26.09 16.17
CA ALA A 234 14.63 -25.61 15.28
C ALA A 234 14.07 -25.04 13.97
N GLN A 235 13.07 -25.71 13.37
CA GLN A 235 12.39 -25.21 12.17
C GLN A 235 11.65 -23.89 12.42
N TYR A 236 11.00 -23.74 13.59
CA TYR A 236 10.37 -22.48 13.98
C TYR A 236 11.40 -21.35 14.14
N ASP A 237 12.49 -21.59 14.86
CA ASP A 237 13.52 -20.58 15.13
C ASP A 237 14.19 -20.11 13.81
N GLU A 238 14.45 -21.03 12.87
CA GLU A 238 14.96 -20.72 11.53
C GLU A 238 13.97 -19.89 10.69
N ALA A 239 12.71 -20.32 10.61
CA ALA A 239 11.67 -19.60 9.87
C ALA A 239 11.43 -18.19 10.43
N TRP A 240 11.47 -18.04 11.76
CA TRP A 240 11.38 -16.75 12.42
C TRP A 240 12.56 -15.84 12.07
N GLN A 241 13.78 -16.38 12.12
CA GLN A 241 14.98 -15.62 11.81
C GLN A 241 14.94 -15.11 10.36
N LEU A 242 14.64 -15.97 9.38
CA LEU A 242 14.49 -15.58 7.97
C LEU A 242 13.41 -14.51 7.76
N ALA A 243 12.26 -14.67 8.41
CA ALA A 243 11.16 -13.71 8.31
C ALA A 243 11.52 -12.34 8.90
N SER A 244 12.26 -12.33 10.02
CA SER A 244 12.65 -11.11 10.73
C SER A 244 13.83 -10.37 10.09
N GLU A 245 14.80 -11.10 9.53
CA GLU A 245 15.96 -10.48 8.88
C GLU A 245 15.60 -9.76 7.58
N GLU A 246 14.56 -10.21 6.88
CA GLU A 246 14.02 -9.53 5.70
C GLU A 246 13.29 -8.22 6.03
N ASP A 247 13.01 -7.95 7.30
CA ASP A 247 12.47 -6.68 7.79
C ASP A 247 13.58 -5.65 8.08
N ARG A 248 14.86 -6.08 8.12
CA ARG A 248 15.99 -5.17 8.27
C ARG A 248 16.12 -4.26 7.05
N GLU A 249 16.40 -2.99 7.29
CA GLU A 249 16.62 -1.98 6.26
C GLU A 249 17.69 -2.45 5.25
N LYS A 250 17.27 -2.77 4.02
CA LYS A 250 18.15 -3.07 2.87
C LYS A 250 18.55 -1.80 2.09
N ALA A 251 18.25 -0.62 2.61
CA ALA A 251 18.64 0.64 1.97
C ALA A 251 20.17 0.78 1.98
N PRO A 252 20.81 1.11 0.85
CA PRO A 252 22.25 1.38 0.84
C PRO A 252 22.54 2.62 1.70
N LEU A 253 23.34 2.44 2.76
CA LEU A 253 23.80 3.52 3.61
C LEU A 253 24.74 4.44 2.82
N ARG A 254 24.25 5.62 2.43
CA ARG A 254 25.04 6.63 1.73
C ARG A 254 25.31 7.81 2.65
N LEU A 255 26.46 7.78 3.32
CA LEU A 255 26.96 8.92 4.08
C LEU A 255 27.54 9.95 3.10
N VAL A 256 26.88 11.10 2.96
CA VAL A 256 27.44 12.25 2.21
C VAL A 256 27.87 13.30 3.23
N PRO A 257 29.18 13.58 3.39
CA PRO A 257 29.63 14.71 4.19
C PRO A 257 29.08 16.01 3.57
N ARG A 258 28.21 16.71 4.31
CA ARG A 258 27.70 18.01 3.86
C ARG A 258 28.77 19.06 4.19
N GLN A 259 29.50 19.52 3.18
CA GLN A 259 30.43 20.63 3.31
C GLN A 259 29.62 21.92 3.52
N GLY A 260 29.47 22.36 4.77
CA GLY A 260 28.93 23.68 5.08
C GLY A 260 29.91 24.74 4.58
N PHE A 261 29.52 25.50 3.57
CA PHE A 261 30.29 26.63 3.07
C PHE A 261 30.20 27.76 4.11
N LEU A 262 31.25 27.95 4.92
CA LEU A 262 31.42 29.14 5.75
C LEU A 262 31.99 30.24 4.83
N GLY A 263 31.12 31.10 4.31
CA GLY A 263 31.55 32.29 3.57
C GLY A 263 32.32 33.23 4.49
N PHE A 264 33.62 33.39 4.26
CA PHE A 264 34.42 34.48 4.80
C PHE A 264 34.00 35.78 4.10
N GLY A 265 33.18 36.59 4.76
CA GLY A 265 32.97 37.99 4.40
C GLY A 265 34.19 38.81 4.82
N GLY A 266 34.97 39.27 3.84
CA GLY A 266 36.03 40.25 4.05
C GLY A 266 35.43 41.64 4.33
N TYR A 267 36.05 42.34 5.28
CA TYR A 267 35.86 43.77 5.56
C TYR A 267 36.50 44.64 4.46
#